data_AF-A0A2E6H4H3-F1
#
_entry.id   AF-A0A2E6H4H3-F1
#
_cell.length_a   1.000
_cell.length_b   1.000
_cell.length_c   1.000
_cell.angle_alpha   90.00
_cell.angle_beta   90.00
_cell.angle_gamma   90.00
#
_symmetry.space_group_name_H-M   'P 1'
#
loop_
_entity.id
_entity.type
_entity.pdbx_description
1 polymer ?
#
loop_
_entity_poly.entity_id
_entity_poly.type
_entity_poly.pdbx_seq_one_letter_code
_entity_poly.pdbx_strand_id
1 'polypeptide(L)'
;MRNAFFDFEEVLEASLDFGVPMPKKARTSLSRRLDLLREKLPVNASIDLHFFDEGAKLRGCLKIRTLNRTFSAISFGRHPQSIYENLEEDINQQILDWKQTRFPKEVYHEAQLYS
;
A
#
# COMPACT_ATOMS: atom_id res chain seq x y z
N MET A 1 28.11 -32.53 -7.93
CA MET A 1 26.88 -32.00 -8.55
C MET A 1 26.28 -30.98 -7.59
N ARG A 2 26.06 -29.76 -8.11
CA ARG A 2 25.32 -28.59 -7.57
C ARG A 2 25.51 -28.23 -6.09
N ASN A 3 26.40 -27.26 -5.92
CA ASN A 3 26.65 -26.41 -4.77
C ASN A 3 25.40 -26.00 -3.98
N ALA A 4 25.33 -26.42 -2.71
CA ALA A 4 24.51 -25.81 -1.66
C ALA A 4 25.22 -24.57 -1.06
N PHE A 5 25.68 -23.67 -1.94
CA PHE A 5 26.44 -22.45 -1.60
C PHE A 5 25.70 -21.17 -2.03
N PHE A 6 24.41 -21.29 -2.35
CA PHE A 6 23.50 -20.16 -2.48
C PHE A 6 22.71 -20.03 -1.19
N ASP A 7 22.54 -18.80 -0.70
CA ASP A 7 21.58 -18.36 0.34
C ASP A 7 22.08 -18.13 1.77
N PHE A 8 23.39 -18.11 2.06
CA PHE A 8 23.86 -17.60 3.37
C PHE A 8 24.23 -16.11 3.37
N GLU A 9 24.64 -15.54 2.22
CA GLU A 9 24.98 -14.11 2.10
C GLU A 9 23.76 -13.19 1.89
N GLU A 10 22.64 -13.68 1.35
CA GLU A 10 21.46 -12.84 1.09
C GLU A 10 20.69 -12.45 2.38
N VAL A 11 20.96 -13.14 3.49
CA VAL A 11 20.30 -12.91 4.78
C VAL A 11 20.87 -11.69 5.53
N LEU A 12 22.07 -11.22 5.18
CA LEU A 12 22.80 -10.21 5.96
C LEU A 12 22.40 -8.75 5.68
N GLU A 13 21.56 -8.47 4.67
CA GLU A 13 21.06 -7.11 4.36
C GLU A 13 19.54 -6.97 4.57
N ALA A 14 18.95 -7.68 5.53
CA ALA A 14 17.55 -7.45 5.90
C ALA A 14 17.40 -6.11 6.65
N SER A 15 17.22 -5.00 5.92
CA SER A 15 16.82 -3.72 6.54
C SER A 15 15.36 -3.81 7.01
N LEU A 16 15.09 -3.19 8.16
CA LEU A 16 13.75 -3.13 8.77
C LEU A 16 12.93 -1.94 8.23
N ASP A 17 13.14 -1.54 6.98
CA ASP A 17 12.51 -0.34 6.39
C ASP A 17 10.97 -0.40 6.46
N PHE A 18 10.41 -1.61 6.52
CA PHE A 18 8.97 -1.87 6.67
C PHE A 18 8.61 -2.61 7.96
N GLY A 19 9.50 -2.64 8.96
CA GLY A 19 9.24 -3.24 10.28
C GLY A 19 9.48 -4.75 10.39
N VAL A 20 9.69 -5.47 9.28
CA VAL A 20 10.01 -6.90 9.27
C VAL A 20 11.19 -7.22 8.33
N PRO A 21 11.99 -8.26 8.62
CA PRO A 21 13.03 -8.74 7.70
C PRO A 21 12.42 -9.21 6.37
N MET A 22 12.96 -8.73 5.25
CA MET A 22 12.51 -9.16 3.91
C MET A 22 13.67 -9.25 2.91
N PRO A 23 13.59 -10.17 1.93
CA PRO A 23 14.53 -10.22 0.81
C PRO A 23 14.59 -8.91 0.05
N LYS A 24 15.78 -8.56 -0.46
CA LYS A 24 16.02 -7.31 -1.21
C LYS A 24 15.04 -7.13 -2.38
N LYS A 25 14.78 -8.20 -3.12
CA LYS A 25 13.83 -8.18 -4.26
C LYS A 25 12.41 -7.79 -3.84
N ALA A 26 11.92 -8.34 -2.72
CA ALA A 26 10.59 -8.02 -2.19
C ALA A 26 10.51 -6.54 -1.75
N ARG A 27 11.58 -6.06 -1.09
CA ARG A 27 11.71 -4.67 -0.67
C ARG A 27 11.70 -3.68 -1.83
N THR A 28 12.47 -3.94 -2.89
CA THR A 28 12.47 -3.13 -4.10
C THR A 28 11.09 -3.12 -4.76
N SER A 29 10.41 -4.27 -4.82
CA SER A 29 9.05 -4.37 -5.38
C SER A 29 8.05 -3.53 -4.59
N LEU A 30 8.04 -3.64 -3.25
CA LEU A 30 7.15 -2.86 -2.39
C LEU A 30 7.44 -1.36 -2.47
N SER A 31 8.72 -0.98 -2.47
CA SER A 31 9.12 0.43 -2.60
C SER A 31 8.59 1.04 -3.90
N ARG A 32 8.77 0.33 -5.03
CA ARG A 32 8.24 0.78 -6.32
C ARG A 32 6.71 0.92 -6.31
N ARG A 33 5.99 -0.01 -5.67
CA ARG A 33 4.53 0.08 -5.56
C ARG A 33 4.09 1.25 -4.68
N LEU A 34 4.80 1.52 -3.59
CA LEU A 34 4.55 2.68 -2.75
C LEU A 34 4.79 3.99 -3.50
N ASP A 35 5.83 4.07 -4.33
CA ASP A 35 6.09 5.26 -5.13
C ASP A 35 4.99 5.50 -6.18
N LEU A 36 4.53 4.43 -6.84
CA LEU A 36 3.36 4.51 -7.73
C LEU A 36 2.08 4.92 -6.98
N LEU A 37 1.93 4.52 -5.72
CA LEU A 37 0.81 4.97 -4.89
C LEU A 37 0.96 6.46 -4.52
N ARG A 38 2.17 6.93 -4.21
CA ARG A 38 2.47 8.35 -3.94
C ARG A 38 2.10 9.24 -5.11
N GLU A 39 2.40 8.83 -6.34
CA GLU A 39 2.05 9.58 -7.55
C GLU A 39 0.53 9.82 -7.70
N LYS A 40 -0.32 8.97 -7.12
CA LYS A 40 -1.78 9.11 -7.16
C LYS A 40 -2.34 10.01 -6.06
N LEU A 41 -1.52 10.41 -5.10
CA LEU A 41 -1.93 11.18 -3.93
C LEU A 41 -1.60 12.67 -4.09
N PRO A 42 -2.28 13.55 -3.32
CA PRO A 42 -1.88 14.95 -3.22
C PRO A 42 -0.42 15.10 -2.78
N VAL A 43 0.26 16.15 -3.26
CA VAL A 43 1.69 16.42 -2.99
C VAL A 43 2.05 16.47 -1.50
N ASN A 44 1.09 16.83 -0.65
CA ASN A 44 1.25 16.93 0.81
C ASN A 44 0.82 15.67 1.56
N ALA A 45 0.58 14.56 0.86
CA ALA A 45 0.21 13.31 1.50
C ALA A 45 1.43 12.58 2.07
N SER A 46 1.36 12.14 3.32
CA SER A 46 2.33 11.21 3.89
C SER A 46 1.82 9.77 3.75
N ILE A 47 2.72 8.83 3.46
CA ILE A 47 2.42 7.40 3.44
C ILE A 47 3.32 6.67 4.43
N ASP A 48 2.70 5.93 5.35
CA ASP A 48 3.36 5.07 6.33
C ASP A 48 2.93 3.62 6.07
N LEU A 49 3.87 2.74 5.71
CA LEU A 49 3.65 1.30 5.59
C LEU A 49 4.50 0.58 6.64
N HIS A 50 3.86 -0.22 7.47
CA HIS A 50 4.54 -1.06 8.45
C HIS A 50 3.94 -2.45 8.51
N PHE A 51 4.81 -3.44 8.59
CA PHE A 51 4.46 -4.80 8.96
C PHE A 51 4.93 -5.04 10.40
N PHE A 52 4.10 -5.77 11.14
CA PHE A 52 4.38 -6.21 12.50
C PHE A 52 4.32 -7.73 12.49
N ASP A 53 5.33 -8.36 13.08
CA ASP A 53 5.32 -9.80 13.30
C ASP A 53 4.49 -10.11 14.56
N GLU A 54 3.39 -10.85 14.39
CA GLU A 54 2.54 -11.35 15.48
C GLU A 54 2.75 -12.87 15.70
N GLY A 55 3.92 -13.39 15.30
CA GLY A 55 4.37 -14.76 15.51
C GLY A 55 3.80 -15.75 14.49
N ALA A 56 2.47 -15.94 14.46
CA ALA A 56 1.82 -16.88 13.54
C ALA A 56 1.49 -16.27 12.16
N LYS A 57 1.43 -14.94 12.11
CA LYS A 57 1.08 -14.13 10.94
C LYS A 57 1.70 -12.75 11.09
N LEU A 58 1.80 -12.05 9.97
CA LEU A 58 2.15 -10.65 9.91
C LEU A 58 0.87 -9.81 9.90
N ARG A 59 0.92 -8.66 10.58
CA ARG A 59 -0.05 -7.57 10.47
C ARG A 59 0.56 -6.45 9.64
N GLY A 60 -0.01 -6.17 8.48
CA GLY A 60 0.32 -4.98 7.70
C GLY A 60 -0.60 -3.82 8.05
N CYS A 61 -0.04 -2.63 8.13
CA CYS A 61 -0.74 -1.37 8.34
C CYS A 61 -0.26 -0.38 7.29
N LEU A 62 -1.19 0.13 6.47
CA LEU A 62 -0.93 1.20 5.51
C LEU A 62 -1.76 2.41 5.91
N LYS A 63 -1.10 3.54 6.15
CA LYS A 63 -1.75 4.78 6.54
C LYS A 63 -1.31 5.90 5.61
N ILE A 64 -2.30 6.58 5.02
CA ILE A 64 -2.09 7.76 4.19
C ILE A 64 -2.73 8.95 4.87
N ARG A 65 -1.94 9.99 5.15
CA ARG A 65 -2.45 11.22 5.76
C ARG A 65 -2.34 12.35 4.76
N THR A 66 -3.45 13.03 4.54
CA THR A 66 -3.53 14.28 3.77
C THR A 66 -3.93 15.40 4.74
N LEU A 67 -3.88 16.66 4.32
CA LEU A 67 -4.27 17.80 5.16
C LEU A 67 -5.66 17.64 5.80
N ASN A 68 -6.61 17.05 5.08
CA ASN A 68 -8.02 17.06 5.46
C ASN A 68 -8.59 15.67 5.73
N ARG A 69 -7.81 14.61 5.53
CA ARG A 69 -8.28 13.23 5.66
C ARG A 69 -7.14 12.25 5.89
N THR A 70 -7.43 11.22 6.66
CA THR A 70 -6.57 10.04 6.81
C THR A 70 -7.29 8.84 6.22
N PHE A 71 -6.58 8.06 5.39
CA PHE A 71 -6.97 6.75 4.92
C PHE A 71 -6.11 5.72 5.64
N SER A 72 -6.71 4.61 6.06
CA SER A 72 -5.98 3.56 6.77
C SER A 72 -6.55 2.21 6.44
N ALA A 73 -5.68 1.25 6.18
CA ALA A 73 -6.03 -0.14 5.98
C ALA A 73 -5.17 -1.03 6.89
N ILE A 74 -5.74 -2.15 7.32
CA ILE A 74 -5.06 -3.17 8.11
C ILE A 74 -5.38 -4.51 7.47
N SER A 75 -4.35 -5.32 7.23
CA SER A 75 -4.51 -6.65 6.67
C SER A 75 -3.57 -7.64 7.36
N PHE A 76 -3.94 -8.91 7.36
CA PHE A 76 -3.21 -9.98 8.02
C PHE A 76 -2.86 -11.08 7.02
N GLY A 77 -1.68 -11.67 7.16
CA GLY A 77 -1.25 -12.76 6.27
C GLY A 77 0.12 -13.29 6.61
N ARG A 78 0.65 -14.20 5.79
CA ARG A 78 2.01 -14.74 5.96
C ARG A 78 3.05 -14.06 5.08
N HIS A 79 2.60 -13.39 4.02
CA HIS A 79 3.48 -12.83 2.99
C HIS A 79 3.26 -11.31 2.89
N PRO A 80 4.29 -10.47 3.10
CA PRO A 80 4.18 -9.02 3.03
C PRO A 80 3.58 -8.51 1.71
N GLN A 81 3.90 -9.17 0.59
CA GLN A 81 3.41 -8.79 -0.73
C GLN A 81 1.89 -8.92 -0.84
N SER A 82 1.33 -10.07 -0.44
CA SER A 82 -0.11 -10.32 -0.46
C SER A 82 -0.86 -9.43 0.54
N ILE A 83 -0.24 -9.15 1.69
CA ILE A 83 -0.78 -8.20 2.65
C ILE A 83 -0.85 -6.81 2.04
N TYR A 84 0.22 -6.37 1.37
CA TYR A 84 0.25 -5.07 0.69
C TYR A 84 -0.81 -4.96 -0.42
N GLU A 85 -1.06 -6.03 -1.17
CA GLU A 85 -2.12 -6.05 -2.19
C GLU A 85 -3.48 -5.75 -1.60
N ASN A 86 -3.83 -6.43 -0.50
CA ASN A 86 -5.09 -6.17 0.21
C ASN A 86 -5.14 -4.74 0.76
N LEU A 87 -4.03 -4.26 1.34
CA LEU A 87 -3.95 -2.89 1.87
C LEU A 87 -4.13 -1.84 0.76
N GLU A 88 -3.51 -2.06 -0.40
CA GLU A 88 -3.59 -1.16 -1.55
C GLU A 88 -5.01 -1.13 -2.12
N GLU A 89 -5.67 -2.28 -2.23
CA GLU A 89 -7.07 -2.37 -2.67
C GLU A 89 -8.01 -1.59 -1.73
N ASP A 90 -7.91 -1.84 -0.42
CA ASP A 90 -8.72 -1.15 0.59
C ASP A 90 -8.53 0.37 0.55
N ILE A 91 -7.28 0.82 0.43
CA ILE A 91 -6.95 2.24 0.33
C ILE A 91 -7.52 2.86 -0.95
N ASN A 92 -7.38 2.18 -2.09
CA ASN A 92 -7.91 2.67 -3.35
C ASN A 92 -9.43 2.81 -3.30
N GLN A 93 -10.12 1.85 -2.66
CA GLN A 93 -11.56 1.93 -2.45
C GLN A 93 -11.93 3.12 -1.56
N GLN A 94 -11.25 3.34 -0.44
CA GLN A 94 -11.50 4.50 0.43
C GLN A 94 -11.27 5.85 -0.29
N ILE A 95 -10.25 5.92 -1.16
CA ILE A 95 -9.98 7.10 -1.98
C ILE A 95 -11.10 7.30 -3.01
N LEU A 96 -11.57 6.23 -3.65
CA LEU A 96 -12.67 6.28 -4.62
C LEU A 96 -13.96 6.76 -3.96
N ASP A 97 -14.34 6.17 -2.83
CA ASP A 97 -15.53 6.54 -2.07
C ASP A 97 -15.47 8.00 -1.65
N TRP A 98 -14.31 8.45 -1.18
CA TRP A 98 -14.11 9.86 -0.86
C TRP A 98 -14.29 10.78 -2.07
N LYS A 99 -13.74 10.43 -3.23
CA LYS A 99 -13.93 11.23 -4.46
C LYS A 99 -15.40 11.31 -4.82
N GLN A 100 -16.15 10.22 -4.70
CA GLN A 100 -17.60 10.21 -4.95
C GLN A 100 -18.38 11.12 -3.98
N THR A 101 -17.99 11.18 -2.70
CA THR A 101 -18.65 12.10 -1.74
C THR A 101 -18.43 13.58 -2.03
N ARG A 102 -17.34 13.94 -2.72
CA ARG A 102 -17.00 15.35 -3.03
C ARG A 102 -17.49 15.83 -4.39
N PHE A 103 -17.72 14.90 -5.31
CA PHE A 103 -18.26 15.19 -6.63
C PHE A 103 -19.54 14.37 -6.83
N PRO A 104 -20.63 14.69 -6.09
CA PRO A 104 -21.91 14.05 -6.32
C PRO A 104 -22.29 14.22 -7.80
N LYS A 105 -22.84 13.17 -8.41
CA LYS A 105 -23.19 13.07 -9.84
C LYS A 105 -24.36 13.99 -10.26
N GLU A 106 -24.51 15.17 -9.67
CA GLU A 106 -25.60 16.12 -9.96
C GLU A 106 -25.23 17.21 -10.99
N VAL A 107 -24.23 16.98 -11.86
CA VAL A 107 -23.91 17.93 -12.95
C VAL A 107 -24.24 17.36 -14.34
N TYR A 108 -24.92 16.20 -14.44
CA TYR A 108 -25.19 15.55 -15.73
C TYR A 108 -26.64 15.56 -16.21
N HIS A 109 -27.59 16.17 -15.49
CA HIS A 109 -29.01 16.13 -15.89
C HIS A 109 -29.62 17.40 -16.50
N GLU A 110 -28.94 18.56 -16.50
CA GLU A 110 -29.51 19.78 -17.11
C GLU A 110 -29.08 20.07 -18.56
N ALA A 111 -28.14 19.30 -19.12
CA ALA A 111 -27.68 19.50 -20.50
C ALA A 111 -28.56 18.83 -21.57
N GLN A 112 -29.65 18.14 -21.20
CA GLN A 112 -30.49 17.36 -22.13
C GLN A 112 -31.92 17.89 -22.31
N LEU A 113 -32.27 19.05 -21.73
CA LEU A 113 -33.61 19.65 -21.88
C LEU A 113 -33.69 20.79 -22.92
N TYR A 114 -32.64 20.99 -23.73
CA TYR A 114 -32.62 21.96 -24.82
C TYR A 114 -32.19 21.35 -26.17
N SER A 115 -32.58 20.10 -26.44
CA SER A 115 -32.43 19.45 -27.75
C SER A 115 -33.79 19.19 -28.38
#